data_AF-A0A1G5FIE6-F1
#
_entry.id   AF-A0A1G5FIE6-F1
#
_cell.length_a   1.000
_cell.length_b   1.000
_cell.length_c   1.000
_cell.angle_alpha   90.00
_cell.angle_beta   90.00
_cell.angle_gamma   90.00
#
_symmetry.space_group_name_H-M   'P 1'
#
loop_
_entity.id
_entity.type
_entity.pdbx_description
1 polymer ?
#
loop_
_entity_poly.entity_id
_entity_poly.type
_entity_poly.pdbx_seq_one_letter_code
_entity_poly.pdbx_strand_id
1 'polypeptide(L)'
;MNDKNGLISCCGSDCSACYCYGKMCKGCNAVCGKVFHAPEGKECPIYYCCRIKNGFHSCGECDKLPCDLILGTRDPNMSEEEFMKNVDERVKRLRG
;
A
#
# COMPACT_ATOMS: atom_id res chain seq x y z
N MET A 1 16.76 16.29 9.65
CA MET A 1 15.36 16.06 9.26
C MET A 1 15.28 14.60 8.84
N ASN A 2 14.70 13.72 9.66
CA ASN A 2 14.66 12.29 9.35
C ASN A 2 13.47 12.04 8.43
N ASP A 3 13.74 11.78 7.16
CA ASP A 3 12.78 11.38 6.14
C ASP A 3 12.11 10.05 6.51
N LYS A 4 11.08 10.11 7.37
CA LYS A 4 10.17 8.99 7.64
C LYS A 4 9.20 8.73 6.47
N ASN A 5 9.21 9.58 5.42
CA ASN A 5 8.30 9.49 4.27
C ASN A 5 8.70 8.47 3.19
N GLY A 6 9.95 8.00 3.15
CA GLY A 6 10.41 7.09 2.09
C GLY A 6 9.97 5.63 2.24
N LEU A 7 9.49 5.22 3.41
CA LEU A 7 9.12 3.84 3.74
C LEU A 7 7.60 3.61 3.80
N ILE A 8 6.79 4.64 3.57
CA ILE A 8 5.35 4.47 3.41
C ILE A 8 5.04 4.21 1.93
N SER A 9 4.37 3.10 1.66
CA SER A 9 3.97 2.75 0.29
C SER A 9 2.84 3.67 -0.20
N CYS A 10 2.62 3.71 -1.52
CA CYS A 10 1.51 4.49 -2.09
C CYS A 10 0.13 4.12 -1.52
N CYS A 11 -0.03 2.90 -0.99
CA CYS A 11 -1.28 2.43 -0.39
C CYS A 11 -1.33 2.57 1.15
N GLY A 12 -0.34 3.23 1.75
CA GLY A 12 -0.27 3.54 3.18
C GLY A 12 0.35 2.44 4.05
N SER A 13 0.84 1.35 3.46
CA SER A 13 1.56 0.32 4.21
C SER A 13 2.91 0.84 4.68
N ASP A 14 3.25 0.56 5.92
CA ASP A 14 4.54 0.89 6.50
C ASP A 14 5.57 -0.22 6.18
N CYS A 15 6.45 0.04 5.23
CA CYS A 15 7.50 -0.91 4.86
C CYS A 15 8.57 -1.07 5.95
N SER A 16 8.70 -0.13 6.88
CA SER A 16 9.65 -0.24 7.99
C SER A 16 9.26 -1.34 8.99
N ALA A 17 7.95 -1.61 9.11
CA ALA A 17 7.40 -2.68 9.94
C ALA A 17 7.13 -3.99 9.17
N CYS A 18 7.39 -4.02 7.86
CA CYS A 18 7.06 -5.16 7.00
C CYS A 18 8.24 -6.15 6.93
N TYR A 19 8.04 -7.37 7.43
CA TYR A 19 9.07 -8.42 7.42
C TYR A 19 9.55 -8.84 6.02
N CYS A 20 8.74 -8.60 4.98
CA CYS A 20 9.07 -8.91 3.59
C CYS A 20 10.04 -7.88 2.98
N TYR A 21 10.00 -6.62 3.45
CA TYR A 21 10.77 -5.53 2.87
C TYR A 21 12.27 -5.74 3.10
N GLY A 22 13.08 -5.51 2.07
CA GLY A 22 14.53 -5.75 2.09
C GLY A 22 14.93 -7.23 1.99
N LYS A 23 13.97 -8.16 2.06
CA LYS A 23 14.17 -9.60 1.80
C LYS A 23 13.59 -9.94 0.43
N MET A 24 12.37 -10.48 0.40
CA MET A 24 11.69 -10.86 -0.83
C MET A 24 11.00 -9.69 -1.54
N CYS A 25 10.79 -8.57 -0.85
CA CYS A 25 10.15 -7.37 -1.40
C CYS A 25 11.14 -6.20 -1.46
N LYS A 26 11.34 -5.65 -2.67
CA LYS A 26 12.16 -4.44 -2.89
C LYS A 26 11.38 -3.13 -2.68
N GLY A 27 10.09 -3.21 -2.40
CA GLY A 27 9.18 -2.07 -2.29
C GLY A 27 8.54 -1.70 -3.62
N CYS A 28 7.26 -1.31 -3.58
CA CYS A 28 6.44 -1.10 -4.79
C CYS A 28 7.01 -0.05 -5.75
N ASN A 29 7.61 1.04 -5.25
CA ASN A 29 8.22 2.06 -6.10
C ASN A 29 9.43 1.51 -6.87
N ALA A 30 10.29 0.73 -6.22
CA ALA A 30 11.50 0.18 -6.84
C ALA A 30 11.19 -0.83 -7.96
N VAL A 31 10.03 -1.50 -7.90
CA VAL A 31 9.61 -2.51 -8.89
C VAL A 31 8.42 -2.06 -9.72
N CYS A 32 8.08 -0.76 -9.71
CA CYS A 32 6.93 -0.21 -10.43
C CYS A 32 5.63 -1.01 -10.21
N GLY A 33 5.36 -1.39 -8.96
CA GLY A 33 4.18 -2.16 -8.58
C GLY A 33 4.26 -3.68 -8.78
N LYS A 34 5.26 -4.20 -9.50
CA LYS A 34 5.48 -5.64 -9.75
C LYS A 34 6.11 -6.35 -8.55
N VAL A 35 5.44 -6.27 -7.39
CA VAL A 35 5.88 -6.86 -6.12
C VAL A 35 5.65 -8.38 -6.10
N PHE A 36 6.30 -9.09 -5.17
CA PHE A 36 6.30 -10.55 -5.11
C PHE A 36 4.90 -11.21 -5.01
N HIS A 37 3.91 -10.50 -4.46
CA HIS A 37 2.54 -10.99 -4.31
C HIS A 37 1.58 -10.45 -5.38
N ALA A 38 2.08 -9.68 -6.35
CA ALA A 38 1.30 -9.30 -7.53
C ALA A 38 1.32 -10.46 -8.54
N PRO A 39 0.31 -10.56 -9.43
CA PRO A 39 0.35 -11.55 -10.51
C PRO A 39 1.62 -11.39 -11.36
N GLU A 40 2.16 -12.51 -11.84
CA GLU A 40 3.42 -12.52 -12.59
C GLU A 40 3.38 -11.53 -13.78
N GLY A 41 4.42 -10.70 -13.89
CA GLY A 41 4.54 -9.67 -14.92
C GLY A 41 3.60 -8.48 -14.78
N LYS A 42 2.70 -8.46 -13.78
CA LYS A 42 1.70 -7.40 -13.61
C LYS A 42 1.93 -6.58 -12.34
N GLU A 43 1.50 -5.34 -12.39
CA GLU A 43 1.51 -4.45 -11.23
C GLU A 43 0.44 -4.87 -10.21
N CYS A 44 0.73 -4.61 -8.92
CA CYS A 44 -0.28 -4.61 -7.88
C CYS A 44 -1.46 -3.71 -8.29
N PRO A 45 -2.72 -4.18 -8.19
CA PRO A 45 -3.89 -3.41 -8.60
C PRO A 45 -3.99 -2.02 -7.96
N ILE A 46 -3.56 -1.89 -6.70
CA ILE A 46 -3.55 -0.59 -6.00
C ILE A 46 -2.47 0.33 -6.58
N TYR A 47 -1.26 -0.18 -6.84
CA TYR A 47 -0.18 0.62 -7.42
C TYR A 47 -0.57 1.10 -8.83
N TYR A 48 -1.11 0.20 -9.65
CA TYR A 48 -1.62 0.55 -10.97
C TYR A 48 -2.69 1.64 -10.88
N CYS A 49 -3.69 1.47 -10.01
CA CYS A 49 -4.74 2.46 -9.84
C CYS A 49 -4.19 3.82 -9.37
N CYS A 50 -3.36 3.85 -8.33
CA CYS A 50 -2.83 5.06 -7.73
C CYS A 50 -1.82 5.78 -8.64
N ARG A 51 -0.71 5.10 -8.97
CA ARG A 51 0.45 5.73 -9.61
C ARG A 51 0.32 5.81 -11.13
N ILE A 52 -0.28 4.79 -11.76
CA ILE A 52 -0.30 4.68 -13.24
C ILE A 52 -1.59 5.29 -13.80
N LYS A 53 -2.76 4.83 -13.34
CA LYS A 53 -4.06 5.25 -13.87
C LYS A 53 -4.43 6.67 -13.47
N ASN A 54 -4.24 7.04 -12.19
CA ASN A 54 -4.62 8.36 -11.68
C ASN A 54 -3.44 9.34 -11.54
N GLY A 55 -2.19 8.86 -11.65
CA GLY A 55 -1.02 9.72 -11.52
C GLY A 55 -0.77 10.30 -10.12
N PHE A 56 -1.43 9.77 -9.09
CA PHE A 56 -1.24 10.21 -7.71
C PHE A 56 0.12 9.80 -7.17
N HIS A 57 0.62 10.53 -6.17
CA HIS A 57 1.76 10.10 -5.37
C HIS A 57 1.34 8.99 -4.39
N SER A 58 0.16 9.11 -3.81
CA SER A 58 -0.39 8.13 -2.88
C SER A 58 -1.90 8.02 -2.98
N CYS A 59 -2.48 6.96 -2.42
CA CYS A 59 -3.93 6.84 -2.33
C CYS A 59 -4.57 7.92 -1.44
N GLY A 60 -3.78 8.66 -0.65
CA GLY A 60 -4.27 9.79 0.16
C GLY A 60 -4.94 10.89 -0.66
N GLU A 61 -4.49 11.07 -1.91
CA GLU A 61 -5.06 12.02 -2.88
C GLU A 61 -6.41 11.56 -3.47
N CYS A 62 -6.84 10.33 -3.19
CA CYS A 62 -8.12 9.82 -3.65
C CYS A 62 -9.23 10.14 -2.63
N ASP A 63 -10.26 10.87 -3.05
CA ASP A 63 -11.42 11.19 -2.19
C ASP A 63 -12.15 9.95 -1.69
N LYS A 64 -12.09 8.85 -2.47
CA LYS A 64 -12.73 7.58 -2.14
C LYS A 64 -11.95 6.73 -1.13
N LEU A 65 -10.78 7.18 -0.63
CA LEU A 65 -10.00 6.41 0.34
C LEU A 65 -10.72 6.38 1.72
N PRO A 66 -10.88 5.20 2.37
CA PRO A 66 -10.54 3.86 1.89
C PRO A 66 -11.58 3.32 0.88
N CYS A 67 -11.11 2.90 -0.30
CA CYS A 67 -11.98 2.38 -1.36
C CYS A 67 -11.97 0.84 -1.42
N ASP A 68 -12.81 0.26 -2.28
CA ASP A 68 -12.92 -1.20 -2.44
C ASP A 68 -11.59 -1.91 -2.74
N LEU A 69 -10.67 -1.25 -3.46
CA LEU A 69 -9.33 -1.82 -3.69
C LEU A 69 -8.51 -1.96 -2.40
N ILE A 70 -8.69 -1.05 -1.44
CA ILE A 70 -8.04 -1.10 -0.13
C ILE A 70 -8.75 -2.11 0.76
N LEU A 71 -10.09 -2.10 0.76
CA LEU A 71 -10.91 -3.01 1.57
C LEU A 71 -10.81 -4.48 1.08
N GLY A 72 -10.51 -4.69 -0.19
CA GLY A 72 -10.27 -6.01 -0.78
C GLY A 72 -8.91 -6.63 -0.46
N THR A 73 -8.03 -5.98 0.31
CA THR A 73 -6.71 -6.53 0.68
C THR A 73 -6.69 -7.31 1.99
N ARG A 74 -7.85 -7.69 2.54
CA ARG A 74 -7.89 -8.42 3.81
C ARG A 74 -7.19 -9.77 3.67
N ASP A 75 -6.18 -10.00 4.51
CA ASP A 75 -5.59 -11.32 4.68
C ASP A 75 -6.66 -12.26 5.30
N PRO A 76 -6.95 -13.43 4.71
CA PRO A 76 -7.90 -14.38 5.27
C PRO A 76 -7.59 -14.79 6.71
N ASN A 77 -6.33 -14.69 7.15
CA ASN A 77 -5.87 -15.02 8.49
C ASN A 77 -6.03 -13.87 9.50
N MET A 78 -6.39 -12.66 9.06
CA MET A 78 -6.70 -11.54 9.95
C MET A 78 -8.18 -11.52 10.29
N SER A 79 -8.50 -11.20 11.54
CA SER A 79 -9.87 -10.82 11.90
C SER A 79 -10.31 -9.55 11.18
N GLU A 80 -11.61 -9.34 11.09
CA GLU A 80 -12.17 -8.11 10.51
C GLU A 80 -11.75 -6.86 11.30
N GLU A 81 -11.73 -6.93 12.63
CA GLU A 81 -11.32 -5.84 13.51
C GLU A 81 -9.85 -5.44 13.29
N GLU A 82 -8.94 -6.43 13.28
CA GLU A 82 -7.52 -6.19 13.02
C GLU A 82 -7.30 -5.58 11.63
N PHE A 83 -8.03 -6.08 10.63
CA PHE A 83 -7.96 -5.55 9.28
C PHE A 83 -8.46 -4.11 9.19
N MET A 84 -9.61 -3.81 9.78
CA MET A 84 -10.16 -2.44 9.76
C MET A 84 -9.28 -1.46 10.52
N LYS A 85 -8.65 -1.89 11.63
CA LYS A 85 -7.63 -1.10 12.32
C LYS A 85 -6.43 -0.83 11.40
N ASN A 86 -5.95 -1.82 10.65
CA ASN A 86 -4.88 -1.63 9.68
C ASN A 86 -5.28 -0.64 8.57
N VAL A 87 -6.51 -0.72 8.05
CA VAL A 87 -7.05 0.24 7.07
C VAL A 87 -7.05 1.66 7.64
N ASP A 88 -7.55 1.86 8.85
CA ASP A 88 -7.57 3.17 9.52
C ASP A 88 -6.16 3.75 9.67
N GLU A 89 -5.18 2.93 10.06
CA GLU A 89 -3.80 3.38 10.16
C GLU A 89 -3.21 3.78 8.80
N ARG A 90 -3.54 3.05 7.72
CA ARG A 90 -3.13 3.41 6.35
C ARG A 90 -3.73 4.76 5.96
N VAL A 91 -5.01 4.98 6.23
CA VAL A 91 -5.69 6.27 5.95
C VAL A 91 -5.03 7.40 6.73
N LYS A 92 -4.77 7.19 8.04
CA LYS A 92 -4.10 8.18 8.90
C LYS A 92 -2.70 8.55 8.38
N ARG A 93 -1.89 7.57 7.95
CA ARG A 93 -0.55 7.83 7.38
C ARG A 93 -0.61 8.58 6.05
N LEU A 94 -1.70 8.45 5.30
CA LEU A 94 -1.84 9.03 3.96
C LEU A 94 -2.50 10.42 3.95
N ARG A 95 -3.37 10.71 4.93
CA ARG A 95 -4.12 11.97 5.02
C ARG A 95 -3.74 12.85 6.22
N GLY A 96 -2.90 12.34 7.12
CA GLY A 96 -2.44 13.01 8.34
C GLY A 96 -1.11 13.73 8.17
#